data_AF-A0A7W1TC31-F1
#
_entry.id   AF-A0A7W1TC31-F1
#
_cell.length_a   1.000
_cell.length_b   1.000
_cell.length_c   1.000
_cell.angle_alpha   90.00
_cell.angle_beta   90.00
_cell.angle_gamma   90.00
#
_symmetry.space_group_name_H-M   'P 1'
#
loop_
_entity.id
_entity.type
_entity.pdbx_description
1 polymer ?
#
loop_
_entity_poly.entity_id
_entity_poly.type
_entity_poly.pdbx_seq_one_letter_code
_entity_poly.pdbx_strand_id
1 'polypeptide(L)'
;LKLPAGQPRRAMLLAAAAPVQWRLLGASFVPLAVLLGPMIMSVCWLMDRCDHPNERPGVEVTLRVQVDGDATAPLTMSADDGILLDEQTPATQSLPPIRATLDGLRQRWARAEPPAADTPWEVRAAALGARAATLADLDAYLAAPLEQRLLVWKVTTPPTAGRHLVRIATGNPPQVVEVPLVLGDASPGEPLTFVPSGKFQGWRQIISWNHQPIHQVMVVAGDPGKSAASAGSTAFFQPFRALGWQWDGGWIGLYLLAYLPAMFAARRLLRVA
;
A
#
# COMPACT_ATOMS: atom_id res chain seq x y z
N LEU A 1 13.34 53.82 26.21
CA LEU A 1 14.73 53.53 26.64
C LEU A 1 15.23 52.28 25.93
N LYS A 2 16.28 52.37 25.11
CA LYS A 2 16.86 51.22 24.38
C LYS A 2 18.26 50.96 24.96
N LEU A 3 18.41 49.89 25.74
CA LEU A 3 19.72 49.51 26.30
C LEU A 3 20.64 48.98 25.19
N PRO A 4 21.95 49.31 25.19
CA PRO A 4 22.90 48.81 24.19
C PRO A 4 22.93 47.28 24.12
N ALA A 5 23.22 46.74 22.94
CA ALA A 5 23.43 45.30 22.78
C ALA A 5 24.66 44.84 23.58
N GLY A 6 24.59 43.65 24.19
CA GLY A 6 25.70 43.06 24.95
C GLY A 6 25.80 43.43 26.43
N GLN A 7 25.01 44.37 26.95
CA GLN A 7 25.06 44.69 28.38
C GLN A 7 24.43 43.59 29.26
N PRO A 8 25.06 43.19 30.39
CA PRO A 8 24.55 42.15 31.28
C PRO A 8 23.18 42.51 31.87
N ARG A 9 22.94 43.80 32.11
CA ARG A 9 21.63 44.32 32.58
C ARG A 9 20.51 44.09 31.57
N ARG A 10 20.79 44.18 30.27
CA ARG A 10 19.81 43.88 29.21
C ARG A 10 19.53 42.37 29.15
N ALA A 11 20.55 41.53 29.31
CA ALA A 11 20.38 40.07 29.33
C ALA A 11 19.50 39.62 30.52
N MET A 12 19.73 40.18 31.71
CA MET A 12 18.89 39.91 32.88
C MET A 12 17.44 40.36 32.69
N LEU A 13 17.20 41.53 32.09
CA LEU A 13 15.85 42.00 31.78
C LEU A 13 15.14 41.13 30.73
N LEU A 14 15.86 40.68 29.70
CA LEU A 14 15.31 39.75 28.71
C LEU A 14 15.00 38.38 29.31
N ALA A 15 15.88 37.84 30.17
CA ALA A 15 15.65 36.59 30.87
C ALA A 15 14.43 36.66 31.81
N ALA A 16 14.24 37.79 32.51
CA ALA A 16 13.07 38.02 33.34
C ALA A 16 11.77 38.20 32.51
N ALA A 17 11.87 38.76 31.30
CA ALA A 17 10.73 38.96 30.40
C ALA A 17 10.37 37.72 29.56
N ALA A 18 11.31 36.80 29.36
CA ALA A 18 11.14 35.58 28.57
C ALA A 18 9.88 34.75 28.93
N PRO A 19 9.54 34.47 30.21
CA PRO A 19 8.33 33.71 30.53
C PRO A 19 7.03 34.44 30.14
N VAL A 20 7.01 35.78 30.18
CA VAL A 20 5.86 36.57 29.76
C VAL A 20 5.74 36.56 28.23
N GLN A 21 6.87 36.67 27.52
CA GLN A 21 6.92 36.55 26.06
C GLN A 21 6.44 35.17 25.60
N TRP A 22 6.81 34.09 26.30
CA TRP A 22 6.33 32.75 25.95
C TRP A 22 4.84 32.57 26.19
N ARG A 23 4.28 33.16 27.25
CA ARG A 23 2.84 33.14 27.50
C ARG A 23 2.06 33.93 26.45
N LEU A 24 2.55 35.10 26.05
CA LEU A 24 1.97 35.90 24.97
C LEU A 24 2.03 35.17 23.63
N LEU A 25 3.17 34.55 23.31
CA LEU A 25 3.34 33.79 22.09
C LEU A 25 2.49 32.50 22.10
N GLY A 26 2.45 31.77 23.23
CA GLY A 26 1.56 30.63 23.44
C GLY A 26 0.08 31.00 23.31
N ALA A 27 -0.35 32.11 23.91
CA ALA A 27 -1.70 32.62 23.80
C ALA A 27 -2.07 33.02 22.35
N SER A 28 -1.10 33.44 21.54
CA SER A 28 -1.32 33.72 20.11
C SER A 28 -1.58 32.46 19.28
N PHE A 29 -1.12 31.28 19.72
CA PHE A 29 -1.40 30.00 19.07
C PHE A 29 -2.78 29.42 19.40
N VAL A 30 -3.41 29.83 20.51
CA VAL A 30 -4.75 29.33 20.90
C VAL A 30 -5.82 29.67 19.86
N PRO A 31 -6.03 30.94 19.45
CA PRO A 31 -7.01 31.25 18.40
C PRO A 31 -6.62 30.63 17.06
N LEU A 32 -5.32 30.44 16.81
CA LEU A 32 -4.82 29.72 15.63
C LEU A 32 -5.26 28.27 15.64
N ALA A 33 -5.09 27.54 16.74
CA ALA A 33 -5.53 26.15 16.87
C ALA A 33 -7.06 26.01 16.80
N VAL A 34 -7.81 26.96 17.37
CA VAL A 34 -9.28 26.95 17.34
C VAL A 34 -9.84 27.17 15.93
N LEU A 35 -9.20 28.03 15.12
CA LEU A 35 -9.58 28.22 13.72
C LEU A 35 -9.05 27.08 12.82
N LEU A 36 -7.81 26.67 13.05
CA LEU A 36 -7.10 25.76 12.17
C LEU A 36 -7.51 24.30 12.38
N GLY A 37 -7.73 23.90 13.63
CA GLY A 37 -8.09 22.53 14.00
C GLY A 37 -9.30 22.02 13.23
N PRO A 38 -10.46 22.70 13.29
CA PRO A 38 -11.64 22.31 12.53
C PRO A 38 -11.40 22.29 11.02
N MET A 39 -10.68 23.27 10.47
CA MET A 39 -10.42 23.34 9.03
C MET A 39 -9.54 22.18 8.55
N ILE A 40 -8.42 21.88 9.25
CA ILE A 40 -7.57 20.72 8.92
C ILE A 40 -8.36 19.43 9.10
N MET A 41 -9.14 19.30 10.18
CA MET A 41 -9.97 18.12 10.40
C MET A 41 -10.97 17.91 9.26
N SER A 42 -11.65 18.97 8.80
CA SER A 42 -12.56 18.90 7.65
C SER A 42 -11.83 18.51 6.37
N VAL A 43 -10.62 19.02 6.13
CA VAL A 43 -9.83 18.68 4.95
C VAL A 43 -9.34 17.24 5.01
N CYS A 44 -8.77 16.79 6.13
CA CYS A 44 -8.35 15.39 6.29
C CYS A 44 -9.54 14.44 6.17
N TRP A 45 -10.68 14.80 6.75
CA TRP A 45 -11.93 14.05 6.63
C TRP A 45 -12.45 14.02 5.19
N LEU A 46 -12.35 15.13 4.46
CA LEU A 46 -12.78 15.22 3.07
C LEU A 46 -11.82 14.45 2.16
N MET A 47 -10.51 14.54 2.37
CA MET A 47 -9.52 13.79 1.60
C MET A 47 -9.68 12.28 1.74
N ASP A 48 -10.11 11.81 2.92
CA ASP A 48 -10.42 10.40 3.18
C ASP A 48 -11.75 9.95 2.52
N ARG A 49 -12.56 10.90 2.05
CA ARG A 49 -13.91 10.65 1.48
C ARG A 49 -14.08 11.14 0.05
N CYS A 50 -13.12 11.88 -0.49
CA CYS A 50 -13.07 12.19 -1.91
C CYS A 50 -12.81 10.88 -2.64
N ASP A 51 -13.70 10.54 -3.57
CA ASP A 51 -13.51 9.39 -4.44
C ASP A 51 -12.12 9.47 -5.08
N HIS A 52 -11.35 8.40 -4.92
CA HIS A 52 -10.08 8.29 -5.62
C HIS A 52 -10.38 8.20 -7.11
N PRO A 53 -9.73 9.02 -7.95
CA PRO A 53 -9.96 8.95 -9.39
C PRO A 53 -9.63 7.54 -9.86
N ASN A 54 -10.45 7.02 -10.75
CA ASN A 54 -10.21 5.70 -11.31
C ASN A 54 -8.92 5.70 -12.12
N GLU A 55 -8.33 4.51 -12.27
CA GLU A 55 -7.12 4.35 -13.05
C GLU A 55 -7.35 4.76 -14.51
N ARG A 56 -6.34 5.33 -15.14
CA ARG A 56 -6.46 5.78 -16.53
C ARG A 56 -6.57 4.55 -17.46
N PRO A 57 -7.35 4.64 -18.54
CA PRO A 57 -7.32 3.59 -19.56
C PRO A 57 -5.97 3.58 -20.30
N GLY A 58 -5.56 2.44 -20.86
CA GLY A 58 -4.32 2.28 -21.61
C GLY A 58 -3.06 2.11 -20.75
N VAL A 59 -3.21 1.70 -19.48
CA VAL A 59 -2.10 1.48 -18.54
C VAL A 59 -1.86 0.01 -18.26
N GLU A 60 -0.62 -0.32 -17.90
CA GLU A 60 -0.30 -1.65 -17.37
C GLU A 60 -0.90 -1.79 -15.96
N VAL A 61 -1.53 -2.92 -15.69
CA VAL A 61 -2.10 -3.29 -14.39
C VAL A 61 -1.55 -4.65 -14.00
N THR A 62 -1.01 -4.75 -12.80
CA THR A 62 -0.54 -6.00 -12.20
C THR A 62 -1.60 -6.55 -11.25
N LEU A 63 -2.13 -7.72 -11.56
CA LEU A 63 -3.03 -8.50 -10.72
C LEU A 63 -2.22 -9.46 -9.86
N ARG A 64 -2.35 -9.33 -8.54
CA ARG A 64 -1.63 -10.14 -7.56
C ARG A 64 -2.64 -10.97 -6.80
N VAL A 65 -2.64 -12.28 -7.03
CA VAL A 65 -3.63 -13.21 -6.47
C VAL A 65 -2.96 -14.06 -5.41
N GLN A 66 -3.48 -13.98 -4.19
CA GLN A 66 -3.10 -14.86 -3.10
C GLN A 66 -3.95 -16.12 -3.17
N VAL A 67 -3.26 -17.24 -3.31
CA VAL A 67 -3.82 -18.58 -3.45
C VAL A 67 -3.29 -19.44 -2.31
N ASP A 68 -4.07 -20.41 -1.86
CA ASP A 68 -3.59 -21.44 -0.95
C ASP A 68 -2.32 -22.11 -1.51
N GLY A 69 -1.29 -22.28 -0.68
CA GLY A 69 -0.06 -22.97 -1.06
C GLY A 69 -0.27 -24.44 -1.40
N ASP A 70 -1.36 -25.04 -0.94
CA ASP A 70 -1.76 -26.41 -1.22
C ASP A 70 -2.62 -26.57 -2.48
N ALA A 71 -2.94 -25.48 -3.18
CA ALA A 71 -3.74 -25.55 -4.40
C ALA A 71 -2.98 -26.27 -5.53
N THR A 72 -3.56 -27.37 -6.02
CA THR A 72 -2.99 -28.19 -7.10
C THR A 72 -3.60 -27.89 -8.47
N ALA A 73 -4.83 -27.36 -8.49
CA ALA A 73 -5.50 -27.02 -9.73
C ALA A 73 -4.87 -25.78 -10.38
N PRO A 74 -4.66 -25.78 -11.71
CA PRO A 74 -4.16 -24.61 -12.41
C PRO A 74 -5.19 -23.47 -12.35
N LEU A 75 -4.70 -22.24 -12.20
CA LEU A 75 -5.51 -21.02 -12.27
C LEU A 75 -5.38 -20.45 -13.68
N THR A 76 -6.50 -20.24 -14.35
CA THR A 76 -6.56 -19.64 -15.68
C THR A 76 -7.20 -18.27 -15.60
N MET A 77 -6.49 -17.26 -16.04
CA MET A 77 -7.00 -15.91 -16.18
C MET A 77 -7.53 -15.69 -17.59
N SER A 78 -8.75 -15.17 -17.70
CA SER A 78 -9.32 -14.62 -18.92
C SER A 78 -9.78 -13.19 -18.66
N ALA A 79 -9.83 -12.37 -19.69
CA ALA A 79 -10.25 -10.98 -19.58
C ALA A 79 -11.21 -10.62 -20.71
N ASP A 80 -12.02 -9.59 -20.48
CA ASP A 80 -12.90 -9.03 -21.51
C ASP A 80 -12.09 -8.43 -22.69
N ASP A 81 -12.79 -8.19 -23.79
CA ASP A 81 -12.20 -7.68 -25.03
C ASP A 81 -11.38 -6.39 -24.81
N GLY A 82 -10.17 -6.37 -25.37
CA GLY A 82 -9.27 -5.22 -25.31
C GLY A 82 -8.32 -5.20 -24.11
N ILE A 83 -8.48 -6.08 -23.12
CA ILE A 83 -7.44 -6.34 -22.12
C ILE A 83 -6.43 -7.32 -22.72
N LEU A 84 -5.17 -6.88 -22.82
CA LEU A 84 -4.09 -7.70 -23.36
C LEU A 84 -3.26 -8.28 -22.22
N LEU A 85 -3.13 -9.59 -22.19
CA LEU A 85 -2.25 -10.26 -21.24
C LEU A 85 -0.79 -10.13 -21.69
N ASP A 86 0.10 -9.78 -20.75
CA ASP A 86 1.53 -9.74 -21.00
C ASP A 86 2.07 -11.14 -21.31
N GLU A 87 2.87 -11.24 -22.37
CA GLU A 87 3.50 -12.49 -22.81
C GLU A 87 4.41 -13.10 -21.74
N GLN A 88 4.96 -12.27 -20.84
CA GLN A 88 5.80 -12.72 -19.73
C GLN A 88 5.02 -13.44 -18.63
N THR A 89 3.71 -13.21 -18.52
CA THR A 89 2.85 -13.84 -17.51
C THR A 89 1.77 -14.69 -18.18
N PRO A 90 1.96 -16.02 -18.30
CA PRO A 90 1.02 -16.86 -19.03
C PRO A 90 -0.38 -16.84 -18.41
N ALA A 91 -1.41 -17.00 -19.24
CA ALA A 91 -2.81 -16.96 -18.83
C ALA A 91 -3.11 -18.02 -17.77
N THR A 92 -2.58 -19.22 -17.97
CA THR A 92 -2.68 -20.32 -17.03
C THR A 92 -1.39 -20.43 -16.23
N GLN A 93 -1.51 -20.36 -14.91
CA GLN A 93 -0.42 -20.57 -13.96
C GLN A 93 -0.79 -21.67 -12.97
N SER A 94 0.18 -22.49 -12.58
CA SER A 94 0.02 -23.50 -11.54
C SER A 94 1.07 -23.30 -10.46
N LEU A 95 0.71 -23.64 -9.23
CA LEU A 95 1.68 -23.69 -8.13
C LEU A 95 2.50 -24.98 -8.25
N PRO A 96 3.80 -24.92 -7.91
CA PRO A 96 4.59 -26.14 -7.81
C PRO A 96 3.99 -27.06 -6.74
N PRO A 97 3.96 -28.39 -6.95
CA PRO A 97 3.35 -29.33 -6.01
C PRO A 97 4.28 -29.59 -4.82
N ILE A 98 4.46 -28.58 -3.96
CA ILE A 98 5.42 -28.57 -2.85
C ILE A 98 5.14 -29.73 -1.89
N ARG A 99 3.89 -29.89 -1.43
CA ARG A 99 3.49 -30.95 -0.49
C ARG A 99 3.81 -32.35 -1.03
N ALA A 100 3.37 -32.65 -2.26
CA ALA A 100 3.65 -33.93 -2.91
C ALA A 100 5.17 -34.19 -3.07
N THR A 101 5.95 -33.14 -3.34
CA THR A 101 7.41 -33.24 -3.46
C THR A 101 8.07 -33.54 -2.11
N LEU A 102 7.62 -32.86 -1.05
CA LEU A 102 8.10 -33.07 0.32
C LEU A 102 7.68 -34.45 0.87
N ASP A 103 6.47 -34.91 0.57
CA ASP A 103 6.01 -36.27 0.89
C ASP A 103 6.88 -37.32 0.17
N GLY A 104 7.24 -37.09 -1.09
CA GLY A 104 8.17 -37.95 -1.82
C GLY A 104 9.58 -37.98 -1.21
N LEU A 105 10.07 -36.83 -0.70
CA LEU A 105 11.32 -36.76 0.04
C LEU A 105 11.23 -37.51 1.38
N ARG A 106 10.16 -37.30 2.14
CA ARG A 106 9.86 -38.01 3.40
C ARG A 106 9.91 -39.52 3.19
N GLN A 107 9.22 -40.03 2.17
CA GLN A 107 9.20 -41.47 1.87
C GLN A 107 10.58 -42.01 1.50
N ARG A 108 11.36 -41.26 0.71
CA ARG A 108 12.74 -41.65 0.36
C ARG A 108 13.63 -41.70 1.60
N TRP A 109 13.56 -40.71 2.47
CA TRP A 109 14.34 -40.67 3.71
C TRP A 109 13.86 -41.70 4.73
N ALA A 110 12.57 -42.03 4.78
CA ALA A 110 12.06 -43.10 5.62
C ALA A 110 12.55 -44.49 5.17
N ARG A 111 12.84 -44.67 3.88
CA ARG A 111 13.36 -45.92 3.31
C ARG A 111 14.88 -46.01 3.20
N ALA A 112 15.60 -44.90 3.39
CA ALA A 112 17.05 -44.88 3.31
C ALA A 112 17.67 -45.89 4.29
N GLU A 113 18.70 -46.60 3.84
CA GLU A 113 19.40 -47.55 4.71
C GLU A 113 20.11 -46.82 5.85
N PRO A 114 20.17 -47.42 7.06
CA PRO A 114 20.98 -46.89 8.13
C PRO A 114 22.47 -46.91 7.75
N PRO A 115 23.32 -46.10 8.42
CA PRO A 115 24.77 -46.14 8.21
C PRO A 115 25.31 -47.56 8.30
N ALA A 116 26.28 -47.88 7.44
CA ALA A 116 26.85 -49.22 7.31
C ALA A 116 27.42 -49.74 8.66
N ALA A 117 27.46 -51.06 8.80
CA ALA A 117 27.75 -51.72 10.08
C ALA A 117 29.16 -51.44 10.63
N ASP A 118 30.08 -51.07 9.74
CA ASP A 118 31.48 -50.67 9.97
C ASP A 118 31.63 -49.25 10.55
N THR A 119 30.57 -48.45 10.57
CA THR A 119 30.58 -47.09 11.14
C THR A 119 30.65 -47.16 12.68
N PRO A 120 31.45 -46.31 13.36
CA PRO A 120 31.46 -46.21 14.82
C PRO A 120 30.05 -46.06 15.40
N TRP A 121 29.78 -46.72 16.53
CA TRP A 121 28.42 -46.81 17.07
C TRP A 121 27.87 -45.44 17.48
N GLU A 122 28.73 -44.52 17.94
CA GLU A 122 28.38 -43.15 18.28
C GLU A 122 27.87 -42.37 17.06
N VAL A 123 28.57 -42.50 15.94
CA VAL A 123 28.20 -41.85 14.67
C VAL A 123 26.90 -42.42 14.14
N ARG A 124 26.72 -43.74 14.22
CA ARG A 124 25.48 -44.41 13.82
C ARG A 124 24.29 -44.00 14.70
N ALA A 125 24.47 -43.94 16.02
CA ALA A 125 23.44 -43.51 16.96
C ALA A 125 23.05 -42.04 16.72
N ALA A 126 24.04 -41.16 16.53
CA ALA A 126 23.81 -39.76 16.20
C ALA A 126 23.08 -39.60 14.85
N ALA A 127 23.47 -40.35 13.81
CA ALA A 127 22.82 -40.32 12.50
C ALA A 127 21.36 -40.82 12.56
N LEU A 128 21.09 -41.88 13.31
CA LEU A 128 19.73 -42.38 13.52
C LEU A 128 18.87 -41.37 14.29
N GLY A 129 19.42 -40.75 15.35
CA GLY A 129 18.75 -39.70 16.11
C GLY A 129 18.44 -38.47 15.25
N ALA A 130 19.42 -37.99 14.48
CA ALA A 130 19.25 -36.87 13.56
C ALA A 130 18.19 -37.17 12.51
N ARG A 131 18.20 -38.38 11.92
CA ARG A 131 17.18 -38.80 10.95
C ARG A 131 15.78 -38.82 11.56
N ALA A 132 15.62 -39.37 12.76
CA ALA A 132 14.33 -39.41 13.45
C ALA A 132 13.79 -38.01 13.74
N ALA A 133 14.66 -37.09 14.20
CA ALA A 133 14.32 -35.70 14.42
C ALA A 133 13.89 -34.99 13.11
N THR A 134 14.69 -35.11 12.05
CA THR A 134 14.37 -34.49 10.75
C THR A 134 13.06 -35.02 10.15
N LEU A 135 12.78 -36.32 10.30
CA LEU A 135 11.49 -36.88 9.87
C LEU A 135 10.34 -36.33 10.72
N ALA A 136 10.50 -36.23 12.04
CA ALA A 136 9.49 -35.63 12.90
C ALA A 136 9.21 -34.15 12.56
N ASP A 137 10.26 -33.37 12.27
CA ASP A 137 10.12 -31.96 11.84
C ASP A 137 9.41 -31.85 10.49
N LEU A 138 9.74 -32.71 9.54
CA LEU A 138 9.09 -32.76 8.22
C LEU A 138 7.63 -33.17 8.35
N ASP A 139 7.31 -34.12 9.22
CA ASP A 139 5.96 -34.55 9.53
C ASP A 139 5.14 -33.43 10.16
N ALA A 140 5.73 -32.68 11.09
CA ALA A 140 5.09 -31.53 11.72
C ALA A 140 4.83 -30.41 10.68
N TYR A 141 5.78 -30.14 9.79
CA TYR A 141 5.60 -29.17 8.71
C TYR A 141 4.50 -29.60 7.74
N LEU A 142 4.47 -30.87 7.35
CA LEU A 142 3.43 -31.44 6.50
C LEU A 142 2.07 -31.53 7.21
N ALA A 143 2.00 -31.53 8.53
CA ALA A 143 0.70 -31.48 9.24
C ALA A 143 0.06 -30.08 9.22
N ALA A 144 0.86 -29.02 9.04
CA ALA A 144 0.37 -27.64 8.96
C ALA A 144 -0.15 -27.29 7.55
N PRO A 145 -1.09 -26.34 7.43
CA PRO A 145 -1.46 -25.76 6.13
C PRO A 145 -0.26 -25.01 5.52
N LEU A 146 -0.06 -25.10 4.21
CA LEU A 146 1.01 -24.35 3.56
C LEU A 146 0.72 -22.85 3.56
N GLU A 147 1.79 -22.06 3.66
CA GLU A 147 1.68 -20.61 3.51
C GLU A 147 1.11 -20.24 2.14
N GLN A 148 0.25 -19.20 2.14
CA GLN A 148 -0.34 -18.66 0.92
C GLN A 148 0.74 -18.24 -0.07
N ARG A 149 0.51 -18.56 -1.34
CA ARG A 149 1.41 -18.23 -2.46
C ARG A 149 0.80 -17.14 -3.30
N LEU A 150 1.68 -16.35 -3.92
CA LEU A 150 1.27 -15.26 -4.77
C LEU A 150 1.49 -15.61 -6.24
N LEU A 151 0.42 -15.56 -7.02
CA LEU A 151 0.45 -15.57 -8.47
C LEU A 151 0.31 -14.15 -9.00
N VAL A 152 1.01 -13.84 -10.08
CA VAL A 152 1.06 -12.50 -10.64
C VAL A 152 0.76 -12.56 -12.13
N TRP A 153 -0.22 -11.77 -12.55
CA TRP A 153 -0.51 -11.51 -13.95
C TRP A 153 -0.32 -10.02 -14.24
N LYS A 154 0.23 -9.73 -15.41
CA LYS A 154 0.35 -8.36 -15.92
C LYS A 154 -0.59 -8.23 -17.10
N VAL A 155 -1.43 -7.21 -17.08
CA VAL A 155 -2.36 -6.92 -18.17
C VAL A 155 -2.20 -5.49 -18.62
N THR A 156 -2.31 -5.25 -19.92
CA THR A 156 -2.44 -3.90 -20.48
C THR A 156 -3.91 -3.62 -20.69
N THR A 157 -4.40 -2.53 -20.11
CA THR A 157 -5.81 -2.16 -20.21
C THR A 157 -6.12 -1.48 -21.54
N PRO A 158 -7.36 -1.58 -22.04
CA PRO A 158 -7.75 -0.91 -23.28
C PRO A 158 -7.68 0.63 -23.11
N PRO A 159 -7.53 1.38 -24.21
CA PRO A 159 -7.50 2.85 -24.19
C PRO A 159 -8.89 3.47 -23.94
N THR A 160 -9.94 2.65 -23.83
CA THR A 160 -11.31 3.09 -23.58
C THR A 160 -11.64 3.07 -22.08
N ALA A 161 -12.20 4.17 -21.60
CA ALA A 161 -12.79 4.23 -20.26
C ALA A 161 -14.01 3.29 -20.17
N GLY A 162 -14.24 2.71 -19.00
CA GLY A 162 -15.33 1.77 -18.77
C GLY A 162 -15.02 0.74 -17.70
N ARG A 163 -15.98 -0.14 -17.46
CA ARG A 163 -15.85 -1.30 -16.57
C ARG A 163 -15.50 -2.52 -17.40
N HIS A 164 -14.36 -3.12 -17.10
CA HIS A 164 -13.88 -4.33 -17.76
C HIS A 164 -13.74 -5.44 -16.73
N LEU A 165 -14.09 -6.68 -17.06
CA LEU A 165 -13.99 -7.80 -16.14
C LEU A 165 -12.78 -8.67 -16.46
N VAL A 166 -12.03 -9.00 -15.41
CA VAL A 166 -11.03 -10.08 -15.45
C VAL A 166 -11.58 -11.26 -14.65
N ARG A 167 -11.55 -12.44 -15.25
CA ARG A 167 -12.05 -13.68 -14.66
C ARG A 167 -10.88 -14.60 -14.35
N ILE A 168 -10.80 -15.09 -13.12
CA ILE A 168 -9.81 -16.07 -12.70
C ILE A 168 -10.57 -17.36 -12.36
N ALA A 169 -10.34 -18.40 -13.15
CA ALA A 169 -10.98 -19.69 -13.00
C ALA A 169 -10.01 -20.74 -12.43
N THR A 170 -10.49 -21.62 -11.56
CA THR A 170 -9.72 -22.74 -11.02
C THR A 170 -10.57 -23.99 -10.84
N GLY A 171 -9.94 -25.16 -10.93
CA GLY A 171 -10.56 -26.46 -10.64
C GLY A 171 -11.55 -26.97 -11.71
N ASN A 172 -12.20 -28.09 -11.36
CA ASN A 172 -13.28 -28.70 -12.12
C ASN A 172 -14.32 -29.26 -11.11
N PRO A 173 -15.54 -28.68 -10.98
CA PRO A 173 -16.10 -27.60 -11.78
C PRO A 173 -15.37 -26.26 -11.60
N PRO A 174 -15.38 -25.38 -12.61
CA PRO A 174 -14.63 -24.13 -12.57
C PRO A 174 -15.23 -23.17 -11.54
N GLN A 175 -14.46 -22.86 -10.50
CA GLN A 175 -14.75 -21.75 -9.62
C GLN A 175 -14.20 -20.48 -10.27
N VAL A 176 -15.09 -19.56 -10.62
CA VAL A 176 -14.73 -18.32 -11.32
C VAL A 176 -14.82 -17.14 -10.36
N VAL A 177 -13.74 -16.37 -10.31
CA VAL A 177 -13.62 -15.14 -9.56
C VAL A 177 -13.60 -13.97 -10.54
N GLU A 178 -14.55 -13.05 -10.41
CA GLU A 178 -14.64 -11.86 -11.25
C GLU A 178 -14.02 -10.65 -10.55
N VAL A 179 -13.09 -10.00 -11.23
CA VAL A 179 -12.33 -8.84 -10.77
C VAL A 179 -12.70 -7.67 -11.68
N PRO A 180 -13.54 -6.73 -11.22
CA PRO A 180 -13.86 -5.55 -12.00
C PRO A 180 -12.69 -4.57 -12.03
N LEU A 181 -12.24 -4.23 -13.24
CA LEU A 181 -11.31 -3.14 -13.52
C LEU A 181 -12.10 -1.95 -14.02
N VAL A 182 -12.23 -0.92 -13.19
CA VAL A 182 -12.89 0.34 -13.59
C VAL A 182 -11.83 1.33 -14.04
N LEU A 183 -11.94 1.75 -15.30
CA LEU A 183 -10.99 2.67 -15.95
C LEU A 183 -11.66 4.00 -16.28
N GLY A 184 -11.05 5.10 -15.85
CA GLY A 184 -11.56 6.45 -16.00
C GLY A 184 -12.87 6.71 -15.25
N ASP A 185 -13.37 7.93 -15.31
CA ASP A 185 -14.48 8.39 -14.47
C ASP A 185 -15.87 8.12 -15.08
N ALA A 186 -15.95 7.25 -16.09
CA ALA A 186 -17.19 6.89 -16.77
C ALA A 186 -18.11 5.98 -15.92
N SER A 187 -17.58 5.41 -14.84
CA SER A 187 -18.30 4.53 -13.92
C SER A 187 -17.77 4.74 -12.49
N PRO A 188 -18.60 4.54 -11.45
CA PRO A 188 -18.13 4.65 -10.08
C PRO A 188 -17.01 3.63 -9.82
N GLY A 189 -15.97 4.08 -9.11
CA GLY A 189 -14.84 3.25 -8.74
C GLY A 189 -15.21 2.11 -7.80
N GLU A 190 -14.32 1.13 -7.72
CA GLU A 190 -14.42 0.03 -6.76
C GLU A 190 -13.84 0.45 -5.40
N PRO A 191 -14.34 -0.10 -4.28
CA PRO A 191 -13.85 0.25 -2.96
C PRO A 191 -12.34 -0.04 -2.83
N LEU A 192 -11.59 0.99 -2.44
CA LEU A 192 -10.15 0.88 -2.23
C LEU A 192 -9.86 0.63 -0.75
N THR A 193 -8.86 -0.22 -0.50
CA THR A 193 -8.30 -0.46 0.83
C THR A 193 -6.92 0.18 0.90
N PHE A 194 -6.66 0.94 1.97
CA PHE A 194 -5.35 1.53 2.21
C PHE A 194 -4.36 0.49 2.73
N VAL A 195 -3.24 0.30 2.02
CA VAL A 195 -2.12 -0.53 2.45
C VAL A 195 -1.09 0.37 3.15
N PRO A 196 -0.90 0.28 4.48
CA PRO A 196 -0.14 1.28 5.24
C PRO A 196 1.37 1.15 5.13
N SER A 197 1.89 -0.02 4.75
CA SER A 197 3.32 -0.30 4.72
C SER A 197 3.68 -1.35 3.67
N GLY A 198 4.93 -1.29 3.18
CA GLY A 198 5.50 -2.25 2.25
C GLY A 198 5.60 -1.72 0.82
N LYS A 199 6.05 -2.57 -0.10
CA LYS A 199 6.34 -2.20 -1.51
C LYS A 199 5.13 -1.66 -2.27
N PHE A 200 3.91 -1.90 -1.79
CA PHE A 200 2.66 -1.52 -2.44
C PHE A 200 1.84 -0.53 -1.59
N GLN A 201 2.50 0.25 -0.73
CA GLN A 201 1.85 1.25 0.10
C GLN A 201 0.95 2.19 -0.72
N GLY A 202 -0.25 2.46 -0.20
CA GLY A 202 -1.26 3.31 -0.83
C GLY A 202 -2.63 2.64 -0.96
N TRP A 203 -3.58 3.38 -1.54
CA TRP A 203 -4.93 2.90 -1.83
C TRP A 203 -4.92 1.89 -2.98
N ARG A 204 -5.46 0.69 -2.75
CA ARG A 204 -5.49 -0.39 -3.72
C ARG A 204 -6.84 -1.07 -3.72
N GLN A 205 -7.28 -1.50 -4.90
CA GLN A 205 -8.43 -2.38 -4.98
C GLN A 205 -8.01 -3.76 -4.47
N ILE A 206 -8.60 -4.14 -3.34
CA ILE A 206 -8.39 -5.43 -2.69
C ILE A 206 -9.74 -6.10 -2.62
N ILE A 207 -9.86 -7.22 -3.31
CA ILE A 207 -11.05 -8.05 -3.25
C ILE A 207 -10.66 -9.32 -2.50
N SER A 208 -11.42 -9.64 -1.45
CA SER A 208 -11.18 -10.81 -0.60
C SER A 208 -12.33 -11.79 -0.73
N TRP A 209 -12.02 -13.07 -0.83
CA TRP A 209 -13.00 -14.15 -0.91
C TRP A 209 -12.78 -15.15 0.22
N ASN A 210 -13.89 -15.68 0.72
CA ASN A 210 -13.88 -16.70 1.77
C ASN A 210 -13.86 -18.13 1.19
N HIS A 211 -13.73 -18.29 -0.13
CA HIS A 211 -13.75 -19.58 -0.79
C HIS A 211 -12.36 -19.98 -1.27
N GLN A 212 -11.87 -21.12 -0.80
CA GLN A 212 -10.61 -21.68 -1.29
C GLN A 212 -10.74 -22.15 -2.75
N PRO A 213 -9.67 -22.07 -3.56
CA PRO A 213 -8.29 -21.76 -3.15
C PRO A 213 -7.87 -20.29 -3.23
N ILE A 214 -8.72 -19.39 -3.74
CA ILE A 214 -8.37 -17.98 -3.97
C ILE A 214 -8.82 -17.13 -2.77
N HIS A 215 -7.88 -16.54 -2.06
CA HIS A 215 -8.17 -15.74 -0.86
C HIS A 215 -8.32 -14.25 -1.17
N GLN A 216 -7.42 -13.70 -1.97
CA GLN A 216 -7.34 -12.27 -2.19
C GLN A 216 -6.81 -11.96 -3.58
N VAL A 217 -7.40 -10.96 -4.24
CA VAL A 217 -6.86 -10.35 -5.47
C VAL A 217 -6.58 -8.89 -5.17
N MET A 218 -5.35 -8.48 -5.39
CA MET A 218 -4.91 -7.09 -5.30
C MET A 218 -4.59 -6.57 -6.69
N VAL A 219 -5.24 -5.48 -7.06
CA VAL A 219 -5.00 -4.78 -8.33
C VAL A 219 -3.99 -3.65 -8.09
N VAL A 220 -2.92 -3.63 -8.89
CA VAL A 220 -1.87 -2.61 -8.81
C VAL A 220 -1.69 -2.01 -10.19
N ALA A 221 -2.20 -0.80 -10.42
CA ALA A 221 -1.89 -0.09 -11.66
C ALA A 221 -0.41 0.34 -11.69
N GLY A 222 0.14 0.40 -12.90
CA GLY A 222 1.52 0.73 -13.20
C GLY A 222 1.92 2.09 -12.62
N ASP A 223 3.10 2.10 -12.02
CA ASP A 223 3.78 3.18 -11.29
C ASP A 223 2.93 4.45 -11.04
N PRO A 224 2.20 4.54 -9.90
CA PRO A 224 1.42 5.73 -9.56
C PRO A 224 2.29 7.00 -9.49
N GLY A 225 3.60 6.84 -9.26
CA GLY A 225 4.58 7.93 -9.25
C GLY A 225 4.89 8.53 -10.63
N LYS A 226 4.64 7.81 -11.73
CA LYS A 226 4.76 8.36 -13.09
C LYS A 226 3.39 8.77 -13.63
N SER A 227 2.36 7.95 -13.46
CA SER A 227 1.04 8.20 -14.06
C SER A 227 0.29 9.42 -13.49
N ALA A 228 0.44 9.74 -12.20
CA ALA A 228 -0.17 10.92 -11.60
C ALA A 228 0.68 12.20 -11.73
N ALA A 229 2.01 12.07 -11.74
CA ALA A 229 2.92 13.21 -11.75
C ALA A 229 3.30 13.69 -13.17
N SER A 230 3.26 12.84 -14.21
CA SER A 230 3.85 13.18 -15.51
C SER A 230 2.87 13.39 -16.67
N ALA A 231 1.56 13.19 -16.50
CA ALA A 231 0.61 13.29 -17.62
C ALA A 231 -0.63 14.14 -17.30
N GLY A 232 -0.44 15.24 -16.57
CA GLY A 232 -1.49 16.21 -16.28
C GLY A 232 -1.97 16.12 -14.85
N SER A 233 -1.11 16.47 -13.89
CA SER A 233 -1.59 16.93 -12.59
C SER A 233 -2.54 18.08 -12.87
N THR A 234 -3.83 17.86 -12.68
CA THR A 234 -4.83 18.92 -12.67
C THR A 234 -4.42 19.85 -11.54
N ALA A 235 -3.76 20.94 -11.92
CA ALA A 235 -3.28 21.93 -11.00
C ALA A 235 -4.44 22.38 -10.10
N PHE A 236 -4.31 22.15 -8.80
CA PHE A 236 -5.40 22.45 -7.87
C PHE A 236 -5.66 23.97 -7.83
N PHE A 237 -4.58 24.77 -7.81
CA PHE A 237 -4.68 26.23 -7.82
C PHE A 237 -3.40 26.89 -8.38
N GLN A 238 -3.46 27.37 -9.62
CA GLN A 238 -2.35 28.09 -10.29
C GLN A 238 -2.77 29.53 -10.67
N PRO A 239 -2.90 30.45 -9.70
CA PRO A 239 -3.35 31.82 -9.96
C PRO A 239 -2.38 32.60 -10.86
N PHE A 240 -1.10 32.20 -10.92
CA PHE A 240 -0.06 32.84 -11.72
C PHE A 240 0.19 32.16 -13.07
N ARG A 241 -0.64 31.19 -13.47
CA ARG A 241 -0.48 30.50 -14.77
C ARG A 241 -0.52 31.49 -15.94
N ALA A 242 -1.38 32.51 -15.85
CA ALA A 242 -1.48 33.58 -16.84
C ALA A 242 -0.19 34.42 -16.98
N LEU A 243 0.68 34.40 -15.98
CA LEU A 243 1.97 35.11 -15.95
C LEU A 243 3.15 34.19 -16.33
N GLY A 244 2.89 32.96 -16.79
CA GLY A 244 3.92 31.99 -17.16
C GLY A 244 4.58 31.27 -15.98
N TRP A 245 4.12 31.51 -14.75
CA TRP A 245 4.60 30.81 -13.57
C TRP A 245 3.80 29.54 -13.31
N GLN A 246 4.48 28.39 -13.40
CA GLN A 246 3.93 27.07 -13.09
C GLN A 246 4.06 26.75 -11.60
N TRP A 247 3.81 27.74 -10.74
CA TRP A 247 3.80 27.53 -9.30
C TRP A 247 2.43 26.99 -8.88
N ASP A 248 2.36 25.70 -8.55
CA ASP A 248 1.20 25.14 -7.87
C ASP A 248 1.32 25.48 -6.39
N GLY A 249 0.69 26.59 -5.99
CA GLY A 249 0.61 26.97 -4.58
C GLY A 249 -0.24 25.99 -3.77
N GLY A 250 -0.97 25.09 -4.45
CA GLY A 250 -1.85 24.10 -3.86
C GLY A 250 -2.80 24.71 -2.83
N TRP A 251 -3.12 23.93 -1.81
CA TRP A 251 -3.92 24.40 -0.68
C TRP A 251 -3.19 25.45 0.18
N ILE A 252 -1.85 25.50 0.14
CA ILE A 252 -1.03 26.42 0.94
C ILE A 252 -1.28 27.88 0.53
N GLY A 253 -1.54 28.13 -0.76
CA GLY A 253 -1.91 29.47 -1.24
C GLY A 253 -3.25 29.95 -0.66
N LEU A 254 -4.29 29.12 -0.75
CA LEU A 254 -5.61 29.41 -0.17
C LEU A 254 -5.51 29.58 1.35
N TYR A 255 -4.72 28.73 1.99
CA TYR A 255 -4.42 28.79 3.42
C TYR A 255 -3.84 30.14 3.82
N LEU A 256 -2.75 30.59 3.18
CA LEU A 256 -2.11 31.86 3.51
C LEU A 256 -3.05 33.05 3.30
N LEU A 257 -3.90 33.00 2.27
CA LEU A 257 -4.83 34.07 1.92
C LEU A 257 -5.96 34.20 2.95
N ALA A 258 -6.48 33.09 3.49
CA ALA A 258 -7.44 33.11 4.60
C ALA A 258 -6.77 33.40 5.97
N TYR A 259 -5.57 32.86 6.17
CA TYR A 259 -4.83 32.88 7.43
C TYR A 259 -4.30 34.27 7.79
N LEU A 260 -3.60 34.95 6.87
CA LEU A 260 -2.97 36.24 7.16
C LEU A 260 -4.00 37.28 7.65
N PRO A 261 -5.15 37.49 7.00
CA PRO A 261 -6.17 38.43 7.47
C PRO A 261 -6.73 38.07 8.85
N ALA A 262 -7.03 36.79 9.08
CA ALA A 262 -7.55 36.31 10.36
C ALA A 262 -6.55 36.54 11.51
N MET A 263 -5.27 36.25 11.27
CA MET A 263 -4.19 36.50 12.22
C MET A 263 -4.05 38.00 12.54
N PHE A 264 -4.06 38.88 11.53
CA PHE A 264 -3.98 40.32 11.77
C PHE A 264 -5.22 40.86 12.52
N ALA A 265 -6.41 40.36 12.20
CA ALA A 265 -7.65 40.73 12.90
C ALA A 265 -7.62 40.26 14.37
N ALA A 266 -7.21 39.02 14.64
CA ALA A 266 -7.07 38.49 15.99
C ALA A 266 -6.01 39.26 16.79
N ARG A 267 -4.85 39.54 16.20
CA ARG A 267 -3.79 40.35 16.82
C ARG A 267 -4.29 41.75 17.18
N ARG A 268 -5.09 42.36 16.30
CA ARG A 268 -5.72 43.67 16.53
C ARG A 268 -6.77 43.61 17.65
N LEU A 269 -7.63 42.61 17.68
CA LEU A 269 -8.65 42.42 18.72
C LEU A 269 -8.04 42.18 20.10
N LEU A 270 -7.01 41.34 20.15
CA LEU A 270 -6.29 41.03 21.40
C LEU A 270 -5.31 42.12 21.83
N ARG A 271 -5.17 43.20 21.04
CA ARG A 271 -4.23 44.32 21.28
C ARG A 271 -2.79 43.84 21.51
N VAL A 272 -2.40 42.76 20.84
CA VAL A 272 -1.04 42.22 20.90
C VAL A 272 -0.22 43.00 19.87
N ALA A 273 0.37 44.11 20.31
CA ALA A 273 1.21 44.98 19.49
C ALA A 273 2.52 44.29 19.08
#